data_AF-W3RG40-F1
#
_entry.id   AF-W3RG40-F1
#
_cell.length_a   1.000
_cell.length_b   1.000
_cell.length_c   1.000
_cell.angle_alpha   90.00
_cell.angle_beta   90.00
_cell.angle_gamma   90.00
#
_symmetry.space_group_name_H-M   'P 1'
#
loop_
_entity.id
_entity.type
_entity.pdbx_description
1 polymer ?
#
loop_
_entity_poly.entity_id
_entity_poly.type
_entity_poly.pdbx_seq_one_letter_code
_entity_poly.pdbx_strand_id
1 'polypeptide(L)'
;MRYLKVVPALSVVVWSSCTYAQDVPGIEICTAEKTMERRTSCLQSNVNFLQQSLTKQSLAAQQKLDAANREIESLKGLVTAMRKELDLLKAAGEKKEPVGQKDQKEPAKK
;
A
#
# COMPACT_ATOMS: atom_id res chain seq x y z
N MET A 1 -3.24 46.30 -2.62
CA MET A 1 -4.46 45.47 -2.62
C MET A 1 -4.03 44.02 -2.81
N ARG A 2 -3.87 43.26 -1.70
CA ARG A 2 -4.84 42.26 -1.19
C ARG A 2 -5.15 41.18 -2.24
N TYR A 3 -4.34 40.12 -2.27
CA TYR A 3 -4.54 38.82 -1.60
C TYR A 3 -5.51 37.90 -2.36
N LEU A 4 -4.98 36.84 -2.97
CA LEU A 4 -5.65 35.54 -2.95
C LEU A 4 -4.60 34.42 -3.03
N LYS A 5 -3.98 34.11 -1.88
CA LYS A 5 -3.32 32.81 -1.70
C LYS A 5 -4.43 31.80 -1.42
N VAL A 6 -4.73 30.95 -2.40
CA VAL A 6 -5.57 29.76 -2.21
C VAL A 6 -4.76 28.78 -1.36
N VAL A 7 -5.04 28.75 -0.06
CA VAL A 7 -4.57 27.69 0.83
C VAL A 7 -5.42 26.46 0.50
N PRO A 8 -4.83 25.32 0.08
CA PRO A 8 -5.61 24.12 -0.03
C PRO A 8 -5.97 23.69 1.40
N ALA A 9 -7.24 23.85 1.75
CA ALA A 9 -7.80 23.27 2.94
C ALA A 9 -7.64 21.74 2.81
N LEU A 10 -6.60 21.20 3.43
CA LEU A 10 -6.40 19.77 3.61
C LEU A 10 -7.53 19.29 4.51
N SER A 11 -8.64 18.88 3.88
CA SER A 11 -9.81 18.33 4.55
C SER A 11 -9.37 17.01 5.21
N VAL A 12 -9.14 17.06 6.53
CA VAL A 12 -8.90 15.86 7.33
C VAL A 12 -10.23 15.10 7.35
N VAL A 13 -10.36 14.11 6.47
CA VAL A 13 -11.43 13.11 6.58
C VAL A 13 -11.12 12.29 7.82
N VAL A 14 -11.69 12.68 8.95
CA VAL A 14 -11.74 11.84 10.14
C VAL A 14 -12.68 10.70 9.80
N TRP A 15 -12.12 9.58 9.32
CA TRP A 15 -12.85 8.32 9.32
C TRP A 15 -13.17 7.99 10.79
N SER A 16 -14.42 8.23 11.18
CA SER A 16 -14.98 7.65 12.39
C SER A 16 -14.96 6.15 12.21
N SER A 17 -13.95 5.50 12.79
CA SER A 17 -13.95 4.06 13.02
C SER A 17 -15.19 3.76 13.85
N CYS A 18 -16.24 3.20 13.24
CA CYS A 18 -17.28 2.53 14.00
C CYS A 18 -16.59 1.41 14.78
N THR A 19 -16.33 1.64 16.06
CA THR A 19 -15.85 0.60 16.96
C THR A 19 -17.04 -0.31 17.21
N TYR A 20 -17.28 -1.26 16.30
CA TYR A 20 -18.06 -2.42 16.66
C TYR A 20 -17.34 -3.05 17.85
N ALA A 21 -18.05 -3.24 18.96
CA ALA A 21 -17.53 -4.02 20.06
C ALA A 21 -17.02 -5.33 19.46
N GLN A 22 -15.72 -5.61 19.60
CA GLN A 22 -15.18 -6.88 19.18
C GLN A 22 -15.70 -7.91 20.18
N ASP A 23 -16.68 -8.67 19.75
CA ASP A 23 -17.27 -9.72 20.57
C ASP A 23 -16.17 -10.71 20.92
N VAL A 24 -16.10 -11.05 22.21
CA VAL A 24 -15.14 -12.03 22.71
C VAL A 24 -15.87 -13.37 22.69
N PRO A 25 -15.61 -14.24 21.71
CA PRO A 25 -16.41 -15.44 21.51
C PRO A 25 -16.46 -16.28 22.78
N GLY A 26 -17.67 -16.58 23.28
CA GLY A 26 -17.88 -17.41 24.46
C GLY A 26 -17.77 -16.68 25.80
N ILE A 27 -17.57 -15.36 25.82
CA ILE A 27 -17.58 -14.57 27.06
C ILE A 27 -18.97 -14.56 27.71
N GLU A 28 -20.01 -14.58 26.89
CA GLU A 28 -21.41 -14.70 27.27
C GLU A 28 -21.69 -16.02 28.01
N ILE A 29 -21.01 -17.10 27.62
CA ILE A 29 -21.13 -18.40 28.28
C ILE A 29 -20.36 -18.39 29.61
N CYS A 30 -19.12 -17.87 29.62
CA CYS A 30 -18.32 -17.79 30.83
C CYS A 30 -18.91 -16.85 31.89
N THR A 31 -19.62 -15.80 31.49
CA THR A 31 -20.26 -14.84 32.41
C THR A 31 -21.64 -15.29 32.92
N ALA A 32 -22.32 -16.20 32.20
CA ALA A 32 -23.54 -16.85 32.67
C ALA A 32 -23.29 -17.84 33.82
N GLU A 33 -22.06 -18.34 33.96
CA GLU A 33 -21.66 -19.29 35.00
C GLU A 33 -21.78 -18.70 36.42
N LYS A 34 -22.42 -19.45 37.32
CA LYS A 34 -22.71 -19.01 38.70
C LYS A 34 -21.69 -19.51 39.71
N THR A 35 -21.05 -20.64 39.43
CA THR A 35 -20.00 -21.19 40.28
C THR A 35 -18.67 -20.49 39.98
N MET A 36 -18.04 -19.91 41.01
CA MET A 36 -16.82 -19.10 40.83
C MET A 36 -15.65 -19.90 40.25
N GLU A 37 -15.50 -21.17 40.63
CA GLU A 37 -14.46 -22.06 40.10
C GLU A 37 -14.62 -22.28 38.58
N ARG A 38 -15.83 -22.66 38.13
CA ARG A 38 -16.12 -22.92 36.71
C ARG A 38 -16.06 -21.64 35.87
N ARG A 39 -16.46 -20.50 36.44
CA ARG A 39 -16.31 -19.19 35.78
C ARG A 39 -14.85 -18.85 35.54
N THR A 40 -14.01 -19.08 36.54
CA THR A 40 -12.57 -18.79 36.45
C THR A 40 -11.89 -19.70 35.42
N SER A 41 -12.19 -21.00 35.43
CA SER A 41 -11.62 -21.94 34.44
C SER A 41 -12.11 -21.67 33.02
N CYS A 42 -13.38 -21.30 32.83
CA CYS A 42 -13.92 -20.88 31.54
C CYS A 42 -13.18 -19.64 31.01
N LEU A 43 -13.07 -18.59 31.83
CA LEU A 43 -12.35 -17.36 31.46
C LEU A 43 -10.87 -17.62 31.15
N GLN A 44 -10.21 -18.49 31.91
CA GLN A 44 -8.81 -18.86 31.65
C GLN A 44 -8.65 -19.53 30.28
N SER A 45 -9.54 -20.47 29.93
CA SER A 45 -9.52 -21.11 28.62
C SER A 45 -9.79 -20.13 27.48
N ASN A 46 -10.70 -19.17 27.70
CA ASN A 46 -11.01 -18.10 26.75
C ASN A 46 -9.79 -17.20 26.51
N VAL A 47 -9.12 -16.75 27.57
CA VAL A 47 -7.89 -15.95 27.48
C VAL A 47 -6.81 -16.70 26.70
N ASN A 48 -6.61 -17.99 26.97
CA ASN A 48 -5.64 -18.80 26.23
C ASN A 48 -5.98 -18.87 24.73
N PHE A 49 -7.26 -19.11 24.40
CA PHE A 49 -7.71 -19.10 23.00
C PHE A 49 -7.48 -17.75 22.31
N LEU A 50 -7.81 -16.64 22.97
CA LEU A 50 -7.58 -15.30 22.44
C LEU A 50 -6.10 -15.02 22.25
N GLN A 51 -5.26 -15.36 23.23
CA GLN A 51 -3.81 -15.19 23.14
C GLN A 51 -3.26 -15.93 21.91
N GLN A 52 -3.64 -17.19 21.72
CA GLN A 52 -3.23 -17.99 20.57
C GLN A 52 -3.72 -17.38 19.25
N SER A 53 -4.96 -16.89 19.22
CA SER A 53 -5.56 -16.28 18.03
C SER A 53 -4.86 -14.98 17.65
N LEU A 54 -4.59 -14.11 18.63
CA LEU A 54 -3.84 -12.87 18.43
C LEU A 54 -2.42 -13.14 17.94
N THR A 55 -1.73 -14.13 18.52
CA THR A 55 -0.40 -14.54 18.04
C THR A 55 -0.44 -15.01 16.59
N LYS A 56 -1.42 -15.86 16.22
CA LYS A 56 -1.60 -16.32 14.83
C LYS A 56 -1.85 -15.16 13.87
N GLN A 57 -2.75 -14.24 14.23
CA GLN A 57 -3.06 -13.08 13.41
C GLN A 57 -1.86 -12.14 13.27
N SER A 58 -1.11 -11.90 14.35
CA SER A 58 0.11 -11.11 14.33
C SER A 58 1.16 -11.70 13.38
N LEU A 59 1.40 -13.01 13.46
CA LEU A 59 2.33 -13.70 12.56
C LEU A 59 1.87 -13.64 11.11
N ALA A 60 0.58 -13.88 10.85
CA ALA A 60 0.02 -13.77 9.50
C ALA A 60 0.14 -12.35 8.94
N ALA A 61 -0.03 -11.32 9.78
CA ALA A 61 0.13 -9.93 9.37
C ALA A 61 1.60 -9.62 9.05
N GLN A 62 2.54 -10.06 9.89
CA GLN A 62 3.98 -9.90 9.65
C GLN A 62 4.41 -10.56 8.33
N GLN A 63 3.97 -11.79 8.08
CA GLN A 63 4.25 -12.50 6.82
C GLN A 63 3.76 -11.73 5.59
N LYS A 64 2.57 -11.11 5.68
CA LYS A 64 2.03 -10.26 4.59
C LYS A 64 2.86 -9.00 4.39
N LEU A 65 3.31 -8.35 5.46
CA LEU A 65 4.17 -7.18 5.38
C LEU A 65 5.53 -7.52 4.77
N ASP A 66 6.12 -8.65 5.14
CA ASP A 66 7.39 -9.11 4.58
C ASP A 66 7.28 -9.45 3.09
N ALA A 67 6.19 -10.12 2.68
CA ALA A 67 5.91 -10.39 1.28
C ALA A 67 5.75 -9.09 0.47
N ALA A 68 4.94 -8.14 0.97
CA ALA A 68 4.75 -6.85 0.33
C ALA A 68 6.06 -6.04 0.23
N ASN A 69 6.92 -6.09 1.25
CA ASN A 69 8.23 -5.44 1.21
C ASN A 69 9.14 -6.02 0.12
N ARG A 70 9.14 -7.34 -0.08
CA ARG A 70 9.88 -7.98 -1.18
C ARG A 70 9.33 -7.58 -2.54
N GLU A 71 8.02 -7.50 -2.69
CA GLU A 71 7.39 -7.00 -3.92
C GLU A 71 7.79 -5.55 -4.21
N ILE A 72 7.78 -4.68 -3.18
CA ILE A 72 8.23 -3.29 -3.31
C ILE A 72 9.69 -3.22 -3.78
N GLU A 73 10.57 -4.06 -3.24
CA GLU A 73 11.98 -4.10 -3.66
C GLU A 73 12.12 -4.54 -5.12
N SER A 74 11.37 -5.57 -5.53
CA SER A 74 11.35 -6.04 -6.92
C SER A 74 10.86 -4.94 -7.88
N LEU A 75 9.78 -4.23 -7.52
CA LEU A 75 9.20 -3.16 -8.32
C LEU A 75 10.14 -1.96 -8.41
N LYS A 76 10.82 -1.60 -7.31
CA LYS A 76 11.87 -0.57 -7.33
C LYS A 76 13.01 -0.95 -8.28
N GLY A 77 13.45 -2.21 -8.26
CA GLY A 77 14.44 -2.72 -9.21
C GLY A 77 14.00 -2.54 -10.66
N LEU A 78 12.78 -2.97 -11.01
CA LEU A 78 12.22 -2.80 -12.34
C LEU A 78 12.12 -1.33 -12.76
N VAL A 79 11.67 -0.44 -11.86
CA VAL A 79 11.59 1.01 -12.13
C VAL A 79 12.99 1.58 -12.42
N THR A 80 14.02 1.16 -11.67
CA THR A 80 15.39 1.62 -11.96
C THR A 80 15.93 1.08 -13.28
N ALA A 81 15.62 -0.17 -13.65
CA ALA A 81 16.01 -0.75 -14.92
C ALA A 81 15.34 -0.02 -16.09
N MET A 82 14.02 0.20 -16.02
CA MET A 82 13.28 0.96 -17.03
C MET A 82 13.80 2.39 -17.18
N ARG A 83 14.13 3.07 -16.06
CA ARG A 83 14.74 4.41 -16.13
C ARG A 83 16.07 4.40 -16.91
N LYS A 84 16.93 3.40 -16.66
CA LYS A 84 18.19 3.24 -17.41
C LYS A 84 17.94 3.01 -18.90
N GLU A 85 16.97 2.17 -19.27
CA GLU A 85 16.60 1.95 -20.67
C GLU A 85 16.09 3.22 -21.34
N LEU A 86 15.28 4.02 -20.64
CA LEU A 86 14.81 5.33 -21.14
C LEU A 86 15.96 6.31 -21.33
N ASP A 87 16.92 6.36 -20.42
CA ASP A 87 18.09 7.24 -20.53
C ASP A 87 18.97 6.83 -21.73
N LEU A 88 19.16 5.52 -21.95
CA LEU A 88 19.87 5.00 -23.12
C LEU A 88 19.16 5.32 -24.44
N LEU A 89 17.83 5.17 -24.49
CA LEU A 89 17.01 5.50 -25.66
C LEU A 89 17.03 7.00 -25.97
N LYS A 90 16.92 7.86 -24.95
CA LYS A 90 17.05 9.32 -25.11
C LYS A 90 18.42 9.70 -25.65
N ALA A 91 19.49 9.16 -25.06
CA ALA A 91 20.85 9.40 -25.53
C ALA A 91 21.09 8.86 -26.96
N ALA A 92 20.41 7.78 -27.36
CA ALA A 92 20.46 7.27 -28.72
C ALA A 92 19.63 8.10 -29.72
N GLY A 93 18.52 8.72 -29.26
CA GLY A 93 17.72 9.66 -30.03
C GLY A 93 18.45 10.99 -30.28
N GLU A 94 19.12 11.53 -29.27
CA GLU A 94 19.96 12.73 -29.39
C GLU A 94 21.18 12.51 -30.30
N LYS A 95 21.64 11.26 -30.44
CA LYS A 95 22.71 10.87 -31.38
C LYS A 95 22.22 10.60 -32.80
N LYS A 96 20.90 10.68 -33.07
CA LYS A 96 20.29 10.51 -34.38
C LYS A 96 19.68 11.83 -34.89
N GLU A 97 20.51 12.85 -35.02
CA GLU A 97 20.40 13.82 -36.11
C GLU A 97 21.77 13.90 -36.80
N PRO A 98 21.88 13.99 -38.15
CA PRO A 98 20.98 14.71 -39.04
C PRO A 98 20.57 13.94 -40.32
N VAL A 99 19.35 14.16 -40.82
CA VAL A 99 19.12 14.14 -42.28
C VAL A 99 18.38 15.42 -42.63
N GLY A 100 19.17 16.40 -43.08
CA GLY A 100 18.67 17.63 -43.64
C GLY A 100 17.74 17.35 -44.82
N GLN A 101 16.57 17.98 -44.79
CA GLN A 101 15.82 18.25 -46.01
C GLN A 101 16.55 19.38 -46.75
N LYS A 102 17.48 18.99 -47.63
CA LYS A 102 17.93 19.86 -48.72
C LYS A 102 17.07 19.55 -49.95
N ASP A 103 16.35 20.59 -50.36
CA ASP A 103 16.10 20.96 -51.76
C ASP A 103 15.46 19.91 -52.67
N GLN A 104 14.12 19.86 -52.67
CA GLN A 104 13.40 19.62 -53.92
C GLN A 104 13.35 20.92 -54.70
N LYS A 105 14.39 21.18 -55.49
CA LYS A 105 14.31 22.13 -56.60
C LYS A 105 13.78 21.37 -57.81
N GLU A 106 12.51 21.59 -58.08
CA GLU A 106 11.79 21.15 -59.27
C GLU A 106 12.53 21.63 -60.54
N PRO A 107 12.90 20.74 -61.49
CA PRO A 107 13.44 21.17 -62.76
C PRO A 107 12.31 21.54 -63.71
N ALA A 108 12.23 22.83 -64.05
CA ALA A 108 11.47 23.33 -65.17
C ALA A 108 11.90 22.65 -66.49
N LYS A 109 10.92 22.15 -67.24
CA LYS A 109 10.84 21.95 -68.71
C LYS A 109 9.49 21.25 -68.96
N LYS A 110 8.58 21.69 -69.83
CA LYS A 110 8.73 22.32 -71.14
C LYS A 110 7.37 22.91 -71.53
#